data_AF-A0A7K2QKA8-F1
#
_entry.id   AF-A0A7K2QKA8-F1
#
_cell.length_a   1.000
_cell.length_b   1.000
_cell.length_c   1.000
_cell.angle_alpha   90.00
_cell.angle_beta   90.00
_cell.angle_gamma   90.00
#
_symmetry.space_group_name_H-M   'P 1'
#
loop_
_entity.id
_entity.type
_entity.pdbx_description
1 polymer ?
#
loop_
_entity_poly.entity_id
_entity_poly.type
_entity_poly.pdbx_seq_one_letter_code
_entity_poly.pdbx_strand_id
1 'polypeptide(L)'
;MTERPTRVRRKMFERNAELVLVDEALEQLGGSRAQTGARTGTGGTLLAFSGPAGLGKTTLLAEVRRRALARDCTLLAARGGEQEQTQPFHVARQLIRPHLADRSEAELRTALGSWYSIVGPALGLCAPEQGAPPDPQGLRDGLDWVLTHLTVQRAPVALVLDDAHWADPESLSWLAAFAPRAEHLP
;
A
#
# COMPACT_ATOMS: atom_id res chain seq x y z
N MET A 1 24.34 -16.48 16.06
CA MET A 1 22.88 -16.46 16.27
C MET A 1 22.61 -15.29 17.20
N THR A 2 22.32 -14.12 16.63
CA THR A 2 22.18 -12.87 17.40
C THR A 2 20.70 -12.62 17.60
N GLU A 3 20.21 -12.89 18.81
CA GLU A 3 18.84 -12.59 19.20
C GLU A 3 18.58 -11.09 19.04
N ARG A 4 17.71 -10.73 18.09
CA ARG A 4 17.17 -9.39 17.99
C ARG A 4 16.23 -9.19 19.19
N PRO A 5 16.44 -8.17 20.03
CA PRO A 5 15.57 -7.94 21.17
C PRO A 5 14.14 -7.69 20.65
N THR A 6 13.19 -8.50 21.13
CA THR A 6 11.76 -8.26 20.95
C THR A 6 11.47 -6.84 21.40
N ARG A 7 11.18 -5.94 20.45
CA ARG A 7 10.82 -4.55 20.73
C ARG A 7 9.68 -4.55 21.75
N VAL A 8 10.01 -4.15 22.97
CA VAL A 8 9.05 -3.94 24.07
C VAL A 8 7.86 -3.18 23.49
N ARG A 9 6.65 -3.70 23.70
CA ARG A 9 5.38 -3.01 23.44
C ARG A 9 5.50 -1.59 24.01
N ARG A 10 5.75 -0.59 23.17
CA ARG A 10 5.66 0.80 23.60
C ARG A 10 4.18 1.08 23.78
N LYS A 11 3.72 1.00 25.03
CA LYS A 11 2.35 1.35 25.40
C LYS A 11 2.14 2.80 24.94
N MET A 12 1.17 2.99 24.05
CA MET A 12 0.76 4.32 23.62
C MET A 12 -0.21 4.86 24.69
N PHE A 13 0.07 6.06 25.19
CA PHE A 13 -0.79 6.76 26.12
C PHE A 13 -1.54 7.85 25.35
N GLU A 14 -2.78 8.13 25.76
CA GLU A 14 -3.60 9.23 25.21
C GLU A 14 -3.88 9.16 23.70
N ARG A 15 -3.85 7.94 23.13
CA ARG A 15 -4.15 7.69 21.69
C ARG A 15 -5.35 6.77 21.48
N ASN A 16 -6.20 6.64 22.51
CA ASN A 16 -7.29 5.67 22.49
C ASN A 16 -8.31 6.01 21.40
N ALA A 17 -8.64 7.29 21.21
CA ALA A 17 -9.62 7.72 20.21
C ALA A 17 -9.15 7.40 18.79
N GLU A 18 -7.89 7.70 18.46
CA GLU A 18 -7.32 7.40 17.14
C GLU A 18 -7.23 5.89 16.90
N LEU A 19 -6.88 5.11 17.93
CA LEU A 19 -6.78 3.65 17.82
C LEU A 19 -8.13 2.97 17.70
N VAL A 20 -9.20 3.52 18.27
CA VAL A 20 -10.58 3.05 18.07
C VAL A 20 -11.00 3.21 16.61
N LEU A 21 -10.77 4.38 16.00
CA LEU A 21 -11.08 4.61 14.57
C LEU A 21 -10.29 3.66 13.65
N VAL A 22 -9.05 3.36 14.00
CA VAL A 22 -8.22 2.38 13.28
C VAL A 22 -8.80 0.97 13.42
N ASP A 23 -9.20 0.58 14.62
CA ASP A 23 -9.79 -0.75 14.84
C ASP A 23 -11.10 -0.90 14.07
N GLU A 24 -11.98 0.12 14.10
CA GLU A 24 -13.23 0.14 13.34
C GLU A 24 -12.98 0.00 11.82
N ALA A 25 -12.03 0.77 11.27
CA ALA A 25 -11.68 0.69 9.86
C ALA A 25 -11.12 -0.69 9.47
N LEU A 26 -10.26 -1.28 10.31
CA LEU A 26 -9.73 -2.62 10.06
C LEU A 26 -10.78 -3.73 10.21
N GLU A 27 -11.76 -3.55 11.11
CA GLU A 27 -12.89 -4.46 11.27
C GLU A 27 -13.82 -4.43 10.06
N GLN A 28 -14.03 -3.27 9.45
CA GLN A 28 -14.79 -3.14 8.20
C GLN A 28 -14.13 -3.87 7.03
N LEU A 29 -12.78 -3.85 6.95
CA LEU A 29 -12.03 -4.64 5.95
C LEU A 29 -12.15 -6.15 6.19
N GLY A 30 -12.25 -6.56 7.45
CA GLY A 30 -12.34 -7.96 7.88
C GLY A 30 -13.67 -8.65 7.60
N GLY A 31 -14.57 -8.03 6.82
CA GLY A 31 -15.97 -8.43 6.60
C GLY A 31 -16.23 -9.94 6.55
N SER A 32 -17.41 -10.34 7.07
CA SER A 32 -17.84 -11.74 7.12
C SER A 32 -17.75 -12.41 5.74
N ARG A 33 -17.16 -13.61 5.70
CA ARG A 33 -17.26 -14.49 4.52
C ARG A 33 -18.74 -14.79 4.28
N ALA A 34 -19.35 -14.15 3.28
CA ALA A 34 -20.69 -14.54 2.84
C ALA A 34 -20.65 -16.00 2.35
N GLN A 35 -21.73 -16.76 2.57
CA GLN A 35 -21.85 -18.18 2.19
C GLN A 35 -21.60 -18.45 0.69
N THR A 36 -21.52 -17.43 -0.16
CA THR A 36 -21.21 -17.49 -1.59
C THR A 36 -19.72 -17.35 -1.94
N GLY A 37 -18.81 -17.28 -0.96
CA GLY A 37 -17.36 -17.22 -1.18
C GLY A 37 -16.81 -15.85 -1.55
N ALA A 38 -17.68 -14.85 -1.77
CA ALA A 38 -17.30 -13.46 -1.91
C ALA A 38 -17.20 -12.80 -0.52
N ARG A 39 -16.09 -12.13 -0.23
CA ARG A 39 -15.99 -11.22 0.92
C ARG A 39 -16.84 -10.00 0.62
N THR A 40 -17.91 -9.79 1.38
CA THR A 40 -18.71 -8.57 1.33
C THR A 40 -18.14 -7.59 2.34
N GLY A 41 -16.93 -7.08 2.09
CA GLY A 41 -16.43 -5.91 2.82
C GLY A 41 -17.29 -4.69 2.48
N THR A 42 -17.46 -3.77 3.43
CA THR A 42 -18.25 -2.53 3.27
C THR A 42 -17.52 -1.44 2.45
N GLY A 43 -16.49 -1.82 1.69
CA GLY A 43 -15.59 -0.90 1.01
C GLY A 43 -14.37 -0.51 1.83
N GLY A 44 -13.32 -0.04 1.17
CA GLY A 44 -12.12 0.50 1.80
C GLY A 44 -12.34 1.88 2.43
N THR A 45 -11.56 2.19 3.46
CA THR A 45 -11.59 3.47 4.17
C THR A 45 -10.24 4.18 4.07
N LEU A 46 -10.24 5.49 3.85
CA LEU A 46 -9.05 6.33 3.92
C LEU A 46 -8.96 7.04 5.28
N LEU A 47 -7.87 6.80 6.01
CA LEU A 47 -7.55 7.53 7.24
C LEU A 47 -6.33 8.42 7.01
N ALA A 48 -6.48 9.73 7.24
CA ALA A 48 -5.39 10.70 7.15
C ALA A 48 -4.95 11.16 8.54
N PHE A 49 -3.67 10.96 8.86
CA PHE A 49 -3.09 11.37 10.14
C PHE A 49 -2.31 12.68 9.95
N SER A 50 -2.83 13.78 10.49
CA SER A 50 -2.20 15.10 10.44
C SER A 50 -1.91 15.64 11.83
N GLY A 51 -0.88 16.47 11.94
CA GLY A 51 -0.48 17.11 13.18
C GLY A 51 0.99 17.56 13.15
N PRO A 52 1.45 18.34 14.14
CA PRO A 52 2.82 18.85 14.20
C PRO A 52 3.90 17.76 14.14
N ALA A 53 5.10 18.14 13.74
CA ALA A 53 6.28 17.29 13.86
C ALA A 53 6.48 16.89 15.33
N GLY A 54 6.92 15.64 15.57
CA GLY A 54 7.13 15.14 16.93
C GLY A 54 5.86 14.66 17.66
N LEU A 55 4.65 14.84 17.13
CA LEU A 55 3.40 14.37 17.77
C LEU A 55 3.26 12.82 17.81
N GLY A 56 4.20 12.09 17.19
CA GLY A 56 4.20 10.63 17.20
C GLY A 56 3.38 9.98 16.08
N LYS A 57 3.12 10.68 14.97
CA LYS A 57 2.39 10.14 13.80
C LYS A 57 3.01 8.83 13.27
N THR A 58 4.33 8.79 13.09
CA THR A 58 5.07 7.58 12.70
C THR A 58 4.89 6.43 13.70
N THR A 59 4.88 6.74 15.00
CA THR A 59 4.60 5.73 16.06
C THR A 59 3.18 5.20 15.95
N LEU A 60 2.21 6.06 15.67
CA LEU A 60 0.81 5.69 15.47
C LEU A 60 0.64 4.84 14.20
N LEU A 61 1.23 5.23 13.08
CA LEU A 61 1.20 4.43 11.84
C LEU A 61 1.91 3.08 12.00
N ALA A 62 2.99 3.00 12.78
CA ALA A 62 3.61 1.72 13.13
C ALA A 62 2.65 0.81 13.92
N GLU A 63 1.85 1.37 14.80
CA GLU A 63 0.82 0.64 15.54
C GLU A 63 -0.36 0.21 14.64
N VAL A 64 -0.78 1.06 13.68
CA VAL A 64 -1.75 0.70 12.63
C VAL A 64 -1.27 -0.53 11.85
N ARG A 65 -0.01 -0.51 11.38
CA ARG A 65 0.61 -1.65 10.67
C ARG A 65 0.57 -2.93 11.50
N ARG A 66 0.91 -2.83 12.79
CA ARG A 66 0.90 -3.97 13.71
C ARG A 66 -0.52 -4.54 13.88
N ARG A 67 -1.52 -3.67 14.01
CA ARG A 67 -2.93 -4.06 14.17
C ARG A 67 -3.51 -4.68 12.90
N ALA A 68 -3.17 -4.15 11.73
CA ALA A 68 -3.55 -4.73 10.44
C ALA A 68 -3.00 -6.16 10.30
N LEU A 69 -1.71 -6.36 10.58
CA LEU A 69 -1.10 -7.70 10.56
C LEU A 69 -1.72 -8.65 11.58
N ALA A 70 -2.09 -8.17 12.78
CA ALA A 70 -2.76 -8.97 13.80
C ALA A 70 -4.19 -9.38 13.43
N ARG A 71 -4.77 -8.77 12.38
CA ARG A 71 -6.09 -9.09 11.80
C ARG A 71 -5.96 -9.79 10.44
N ASP A 72 -4.79 -10.39 10.16
CA ASP A 72 -4.48 -11.10 8.92
C ASP A 72 -4.65 -10.26 7.64
N CYS A 73 -4.55 -8.94 7.74
CA CYS A 73 -4.49 -8.08 6.57
C CYS A 73 -3.14 -8.23 5.84
N THR A 74 -3.19 -8.29 4.52
CA THR A 74 -2.02 -8.07 3.68
C THR A 74 -1.61 -6.60 3.78
N LEU A 75 -0.40 -6.35 4.26
CA LEU A 75 0.10 -5.00 4.48
C LEU A 75 0.95 -4.52 3.29
N LEU A 76 0.50 -3.48 2.60
CA LEU A 76 1.29 -2.68 1.67
C LEU A 76 1.82 -1.46 2.43
N ALA A 77 3.14 -1.32 2.58
CA ALA A 77 3.71 -0.25 3.38
C ALA A 77 4.80 0.52 2.62
N ALA A 78 4.73 1.84 2.70
CA ALA A 78 5.75 2.73 2.16
C ALA A 78 5.99 3.91 3.11
N ARG A 79 7.11 4.59 2.89
CA ARG A 79 7.48 5.81 3.59
C ARG A 79 8.03 6.82 2.59
N GLY A 80 7.55 8.05 2.65
CA GLY A 80 8.14 9.18 1.94
C GLY A 80 9.56 9.46 2.45
N GLY A 81 10.45 9.82 1.54
CA GLY A 81 11.85 10.06 1.84
C GLY A 81 12.29 11.39 1.24
N GLU A 82 12.89 12.26 2.05
CA GLU A 82 13.29 13.61 1.62
C GLU A 82 14.21 13.59 0.40
N GLN A 83 15.12 12.61 0.33
CA GLN A 83 16.07 12.48 -0.78
C GLN A 83 15.44 11.80 -2.01
N GLU A 84 14.41 10.98 -1.78
CA GLU A 84 13.74 10.17 -2.79
C GLU A 84 12.53 10.86 -3.43
N GLN A 85 12.13 12.05 -2.96
CA GLN A 85 11.04 12.85 -3.55
C GLN A 85 11.22 13.10 -5.05
N THR A 86 12.47 13.19 -5.52
CA THR A 86 12.81 13.43 -6.93
C THR A 86 12.88 12.16 -7.77
N GLN A 87 12.65 10.98 -7.16
CA GLN A 87 12.62 9.70 -7.85
C GLN A 87 11.15 9.32 -8.14
N PRO A 88 10.69 9.43 -9.40
CA PRO A 88 9.29 9.18 -9.73
C PRO A 88 8.90 7.73 -9.39
N PHE A 89 7.70 7.59 -8.84
CA PHE A 89 7.11 6.30 -8.46
C PHE A 89 7.87 5.54 -7.37
N HIS A 90 8.72 6.22 -6.59
CA HIS A 90 9.48 5.60 -5.50
C HIS A 90 8.56 4.99 -4.43
N VAL A 91 7.50 5.69 -4.01
CA VAL A 91 6.51 5.17 -3.07
C VAL A 91 5.72 4.00 -3.69
N ALA A 92 5.31 4.11 -4.96
CA ALA A 92 4.62 3.00 -5.65
C ALA A 92 5.49 1.72 -5.69
N ARG A 93 6.81 1.85 -5.92
CA ARG A 93 7.77 0.73 -5.84
C ARG A 93 7.78 0.09 -4.45
N GLN A 94 7.86 0.90 -3.39
CA GLN A 94 7.85 0.38 -2.01
C GLN A 94 6.56 -0.39 -1.70
N LEU A 95 5.41 0.11 -2.18
CA LEU A 95 4.11 -0.52 -1.96
C LEU A 95 3.97 -1.84 -2.72
N ILE A 96 4.34 -1.89 -4.00
CA ILE A 96 3.96 -2.98 -4.91
C ILE A 96 5.06 -4.03 -5.02
N ARG A 97 6.33 -3.61 -5.19
CA ARG A 97 7.44 -4.51 -5.54
C ARG A 97 7.64 -5.66 -4.54
N PRO A 98 7.54 -5.47 -3.20
CA PRO A 98 7.67 -6.59 -2.26
C PRO A 98 6.64 -7.70 -2.47
N HIS A 99 5.47 -7.38 -3.01
CA HIS A 99 4.39 -8.34 -3.25
C HIS A 99 4.53 -9.07 -4.59
N LEU A 100 5.45 -8.61 -5.44
CA LEU A 100 5.79 -9.22 -6.72
C LEU A 100 7.14 -9.96 -6.67
N ALA A 101 7.95 -9.74 -5.64
CA ALA A 101 9.33 -10.20 -5.55
C ALA A 101 9.52 -11.72 -5.56
N ASP A 102 8.55 -12.49 -5.04
CA ASP A 102 8.63 -13.95 -4.99
C ASP A 102 8.30 -14.64 -6.32
N ARG A 103 7.93 -13.87 -7.36
CA ARG A 103 7.55 -14.39 -8.67
C ARG A 103 8.71 -14.28 -9.66
N SER A 104 8.89 -15.31 -10.48
CA SER A 104 9.80 -15.26 -11.62
C SER A 104 9.32 -14.25 -12.67
N GLU A 105 10.22 -13.79 -13.52
CA GLU A 105 9.86 -12.87 -14.61
C GLU A 105 8.75 -13.44 -15.50
N ALA A 106 8.80 -14.73 -15.84
CA ALA A 106 7.77 -15.37 -16.65
C ALA A 106 6.39 -15.30 -15.97
N GLU A 107 6.31 -15.58 -14.67
CA GLU A 107 5.07 -15.48 -13.90
C GLU A 107 4.56 -14.03 -13.83
N LEU A 108 5.45 -13.05 -13.70
CA LEU A 108 5.07 -11.64 -13.71
C LEU A 108 4.56 -11.21 -15.08
N ARG A 109 5.17 -11.65 -16.18
CA ARG A 109 4.68 -11.37 -17.55
C ARG A 109 3.31 -11.98 -17.78
N THR A 110 3.09 -13.21 -17.31
CA THR A 110 1.77 -13.86 -17.39
C THR A 110 0.74 -13.13 -16.53
N ALA A 111 1.09 -12.77 -15.29
CA ALA A 111 0.16 -12.13 -14.37
C ALA A 111 -0.20 -10.71 -14.81
N LEU A 112 0.79 -9.88 -15.17
CA LEU A 112 0.60 -8.48 -15.55
C LEU A 112 0.15 -8.32 -17.02
N GLY A 113 0.37 -9.34 -17.86
CA GLY A 113 0.00 -9.29 -19.28
C GLY A 113 0.63 -8.11 -20.01
N SER A 114 -0.18 -7.38 -20.78
CA SER A 114 0.25 -6.17 -21.49
C SER A 114 0.73 -5.05 -20.58
N TRP A 115 0.35 -5.05 -19.30
CA TRP A 115 0.82 -4.04 -18.35
C TRP A 115 2.28 -4.23 -17.97
N TYR A 116 2.86 -5.43 -18.14
CA TYR A 116 4.23 -5.72 -17.72
C TYR A 116 5.24 -4.73 -18.31
N SER A 117 5.17 -4.43 -19.61
CA SER A 117 6.09 -3.49 -20.26
C SER A 117 5.82 -2.02 -19.89
N ILE A 118 4.62 -1.69 -19.42
CA ILE A 118 4.21 -0.34 -19.03
C ILE A 118 4.64 -0.06 -17.58
N VAL A 119 4.25 -0.93 -16.64
CA VAL A 119 4.51 -0.73 -15.20
C VAL A 119 5.85 -1.29 -14.75
N GLY A 120 6.38 -2.29 -15.46
CA GLY A 120 7.61 -2.99 -15.09
C GLY A 120 8.81 -2.07 -14.90
N PRO A 121 9.12 -1.15 -15.83
CA PRO A 121 10.22 -0.20 -15.67
C PRO A 121 10.01 0.76 -14.49
N ALA A 122 8.78 1.27 -14.33
CA ALA A 122 8.42 2.16 -13.24
C ALA A 122 8.48 1.48 -11.87
N LEU A 123 8.27 0.16 -11.79
CA LEU A 123 8.38 -0.65 -10.58
C LEU A 123 9.77 -1.27 -10.37
N GLY A 124 10.70 -1.08 -11.32
CA GLY A 124 12.03 -1.68 -11.28
C GLY A 124 12.02 -3.22 -11.42
N LEU A 125 11.06 -3.75 -12.18
CA LEU A 125 10.94 -5.17 -12.52
C LEU A 125 11.74 -5.53 -13.78
N CYS A 126 11.87 -4.59 -14.72
CA CYS A 126 12.63 -4.75 -15.95
C CYS A 126 13.27 -3.41 -16.37
N ALA A 127 14.21 -3.47 -17.32
CA ALA A 127 14.71 -2.28 -17.98
C ALA A 127 13.64 -1.68 -18.89
N PRO A 128 13.59 -0.34 -19.07
CA PRO A 128 12.76 0.27 -20.10
C PRO A 128 13.11 -0.32 -21.47
N GLU A 129 12.09 -0.70 -22.24
CA GLU A 129 12.29 -1.09 -23.63
C GLU A 129 12.76 0.12 -24.46
N GLN A 130 13.52 -0.12 -25.52
CA GLN A 130 13.99 0.93 -26.43
C GLN A 130 12.78 1.53 -27.15
N GLY A 131 12.35 2.72 -26.75
CA GLY A 131 11.16 3.38 -27.28
C GLY A 131 10.79 4.67 -26.55
N ALA A 132 9.66 5.25 -26.94
CA ALA A 132 9.10 6.39 -26.21
C ALA A 132 8.73 5.96 -24.77
N PRO A 133 8.92 6.84 -23.77
CA PRO A 133 8.44 6.59 -22.42
C PRO A 133 6.95 6.21 -22.45
N PRO A 134 6.49 5.30 -21.57
CA PRO A 134 5.08 5.00 -21.47
C PRO A 134 4.31 6.29 -21.18
N ASP A 135 3.16 6.43 -21.83
CA ASP A 135 2.24 7.53 -21.58
C ASP A 135 1.92 7.61 -20.06
N PRO A 136 2.03 8.79 -19.43
CA PRO A 136 1.78 8.94 -18.00
C PRO A 136 0.40 8.44 -17.55
N GLN A 137 -0.62 8.56 -18.40
CA GLN A 137 -1.96 8.05 -18.09
C GLN A 137 -1.97 6.52 -18.16
N GLY A 138 -1.40 5.93 -19.22
CA GLY A 138 -1.25 4.47 -19.32
C GLY A 138 -0.48 3.85 -18.16
N LEU A 139 0.54 4.53 -17.62
CA LEU A 139 1.24 4.07 -16.43
C LEU A 139 0.36 4.10 -15.18
N ARG A 140 -0.42 5.15 -14.96
CA ARG A 140 -1.38 5.25 -13.84
C ARG A 140 -2.45 4.17 -13.95
N ASP A 141 -3.01 3.95 -15.14
CA ASP A 141 -4.02 2.92 -15.38
C ASP A 141 -3.45 1.52 -15.12
N GLY A 142 -2.18 1.29 -15.49
CA GLY A 142 -1.48 0.06 -15.18
C GLY A 142 -1.25 -0.14 -13.67
N LEU A 143 -0.83 0.91 -12.95
CA LEU A 143 -0.67 0.86 -11.49
C LEU A 143 -2.00 0.63 -10.77
N ASP A 144 -3.09 1.27 -11.22
CA ASP A 144 -4.46 1.04 -10.74
C ASP A 144 -4.86 -0.42 -10.92
N TRP A 145 -4.60 -0.98 -12.09
CA TRP A 145 -4.87 -2.38 -12.38
C TRP A 145 -4.07 -3.31 -11.47
N VAL A 146 -2.76 -3.06 -11.29
CA VAL A 146 -1.88 -3.86 -10.41
C VAL A 146 -2.37 -3.82 -8.96
N LEU A 147 -2.65 -2.62 -8.43
CA LEU A 147 -3.09 -2.46 -7.06
C LEU A 147 -4.45 -3.13 -6.83
N THR A 148 -5.40 -2.95 -7.76
CA THR A 148 -6.71 -3.62 -7.73
C THR A 148 -6.56 -5.14 -7.75
N HIS A 149 -5.71 -5.66 -8.64
CA HIS A 149 -5.46 -7.09 -8.77
C HIS A 149 -4.83 -7.69 -7.50
N LEU A 150 -3.87 -6.98 -6.89
CA LEU A 150 -3.29 -7.37 -5.60
C LEU A 150 -4.36 -7.37 -4.49
N THR A 151 -5.23 -6.36 -4.45
CA THR A 151 -6.32 -6.28 -3.48
C THR A 151 -7.28 -7.45 -3.60
N VAL A 152 -7.75 -7.76 -4.81
CA VAL A 152 -8.65 -8.90 -5.04
C VAL A 152 -8.00 -10.24 -4.65
N GLN A 153 -6.71 -10.43 -4.94
CA GLN A 153 -6.01 -11.67 -4.62
C GLN A 153 -5.68 -11.85 -3.14
N ARG A 154 -5.50 -10.74 -2.41
CA ARG A 154 -4.91 -10.75 -1.07
C ARG A 154 -5.75 -10.09 0.00
N ALA A 155 -7.02 -9.80 -0.30
CA ALA A 155 -7.96 -9.19 0.64
C ALA A 155 -7.98 -9.97 1.98
N PRO A 156 -7.95 -9.27 3.13
CA PRO A 156 -8.06 -7.82 3.28
C PRO A 156 -6.71 -7.13 3.04
N VAL A 157 -6.70 -5.95 2.41
CA VAL A 157 -5.47 -5.19 2.21
C VAL A 157 -5.49 -3.90 3.03
N ALA A 158 -4.41 -3.67 3.78
CA ALA A 158 -4.14 -2.40 4.44
C ALA A 158 -2.96 -1.72 3.75
N LEU A 159 -3.16 -0.51 3.23
CA LEU A 159 -2.11 0.32 2.64
C LEU A 159 -1.72 1.43 3.61
N VAL A 160 -0.44 1.52 3.97
CA VAL A 160 0.08 2.51 4.92
C VAL A 160 1.22 3.29 4.29
N LEU A 161 1.04 4.61 4.14
CA LEU A 161 2.07 5.56 3.73
C LEU A 161 2.45 6.46 4.91
N ASP A 162 3.68 6.33 5.39
CA ASP A 162 4.26 7.23 6.40
C ASP A 162 5.00 8.39 5.73
N ASP A 163 5.11 9.52 6.41
CA ASP A 163 5.75 10.75 5.91
C ASP A 163 5.30 11.14 4.49
N ALA A 164 3.99 11.11 4.22
CA ALA A 164 3.41 11.40 2.89
C ALA A 164 3.79 12.79 2.32
N HIS A 165 4.14 13.75 3.18
CA HIS A 165 4.66 15.06 2.80
C HIS A 165 6.04 15.02 2.12
N TRP A 166 6.74 13.88 2.23
CA TRP A 166 7.99 13.58 1.54
C TRP A 166 7.83 12.47 0.49
N ALA A 167 6.61 12.12 0.08
CA ALA A 167 6.40 11.20 -1.01
C ALA A 167 6.77 11.84 -2.36
N ASP A 168 7.17 11.02 -3.34
CA ASP A 168 7.30 11.51 -4.71
C ASP A 168 5.93 11.99 -5.26
N PRO A 169 5.88 13.14 -5.95
CA PRO A 169 4.61 13.74 -6.41
C PRO A 169 3.79 12.81 -7.32
N GLU A 170 4.45 12.00 -8.14
CA GLU A 170 3.81 11.09 -9.07
C GLU A 170 3.05 9.98 -8.34
N SER A 171 3.67 9.32 -7.35
CA SER A 171 2.99 8.33 -6.52
C SER A 171 1.88 8.96 -5.68
N LEU A 172 2.10 10.14 -5.11
CA LEU A 172 1.10 10.78 -4.26
C LEU A 172 -0.13 11.21 -5.07
N SER A 173 0.08 11.76 -6.27
CA SER A 173 -0.98 12.10 -7.21
C SER A 173 -1.77 10.86 -7.65
N TRP A 174 -1.07 9.76 -7.95
CA TRP A 174 -1.69 8.49 -8.29
C TRP A 174 -2.51 7.92 -7.13
N LEU A 175 -1.96 7.83 -5.92
CA LEU A 175 -2.68 7.34 -4.74
C LEU A 175 -3.90 8.19 -4.41
N ALA A 176 -3.81 9.52 -4.55
CA ALA A 176 -4.94 10.42 -4.34
C ALA A 176 -6.06 10.18 -5.37
N ALA A 177 -5.72 9.90 -6.62
CA ALA A 177 -6.69 9.54 -7.66
C ALA A 177 -7.28 8.14 -7.46
N PHE A 178 -6.50 7.20 -6.92
CA PHE A 178 -6.94 5.83 -6.62
C PHE A 178 -7.85 5.75 -5.38
N ALA A 179 -7.62 6.57 -4.36
CA ALA A 179 -8.28 6.46 -3.05
C ALA A 179 -9.82 6.36 -3.11
N PRO A 180 -10.56 7.14 -3.93
CA PRO A 180 -12.02 7.00 -4.04
C PRO A 180 -12.48 5.62 -4.55
N ARG A 181 -11.62 4.91 -5.30
CA ARG A 181 -11.93 3.56 -5.79
C ARG A 181 -11.86 2.52 -4.68
N ALA A 182 -11.13 2.79 -3.59
CA ALA A 182 -10.97 1.85 -2.49
C ALA A 182 -12.31 1.45 -1.86
N GLU A 183 -13.30 2.36 -1.84
CA GLU A 183 -14.67 2.10 -1.37
C GLU A 183 -15.38 0.97 -2.15
N HIS A 184 -14.93 0.67 -3.36
CA HIS A 184 -15.51 -0.33 -4.25
C HIS A 184 -14.67 -1.62 -4.33
N LEU A 185 -13.60 -1.71 -3.55
CA LEU A 185 -12.69 -2.84 -3.49
C LEU A 185 -12.94 -3.72 -2.25
N PRO A 186 -12.62 -5.03 -2.34
CA PRO A 186 -12.86 -6.00 -1.26
C PRO A 186 -11.87 -5.91 -0.08
#